data_AF-J4CCP4-F1
#
_entry.id   AF-J4CCP4-F1
#
_cell.length_a   1.000
_cell.length_b   1.000
_cell.length_c   1.000
_cell.angle_alpha   90.00
_cell.angle_beta   90.00
_cell.angle_gamma   90.00
#
_symmetry.space_group_name_H-M   'P 1'
#
loop_
_entity.id
_entity.type
_entity.pdbx_description
1 polymer ?
#
loop_
_entity_poly.entity_id
_entity_poly.type
_entity_poly.pdbx_seq_one_letter_code
_entity_poly.pdbx_strand_id
1 'polypeptide(L)'
;MNSDVYLASTLSSLKFISSSQLAKTSTNSTVLRKYINEFKKKLFERLDSNELSDTFLKNAAECLYDLKACDKKTSYHLSRAFESRAGVITNQLKGGVLWAFYRDPLLNRARKKVINASCRVAIKQATKEFLDLKENVTNITRFEGILRNLKVVGNCYKLPVSAKARLEQSILESSEVLKLSFECMPLLSMMCEALCSLQIDNEKIGAVIVEILTENMQKEMMSLDEISSIAQVLYKWKVERGSGTVQCIELLKDKVEGGKYDLTRNTSNTVKLFTEIVRLPKSRICSEFGELILRKSENRIEECCSNRDLLLFFNSIADFKKSYPDVNVGVMDNIVSNVETFLLFGNTDVKREDVDTVKESCKILKDHVNVNRLLEMATNMLEN
;
A
#
# COMPACT_ATOMS: atom_id res chain seq x y z
N MET A 1 -31.05 13.91 17.38
CA MET A 1 -29.65 13.85 17.87
C MET A 1 -29.04 15.24 17.68
N ASN A 2 -28.47 15.85 18.71
CA ASN A 2 -27.81 17.16 18.60
C ASN A 2 -26.71 17.09 17.52
N SER A 3 -26.62 18.11 16.64
CA SER A 3 -25.68 18.15 15.51
C SER A 3 -24.23 17.92 15.96
N ASP A 4 -23.85 18.44 17.13
CA ASP A 4 -22.48 18.33 17.65
C ASP A 4 -22.17 16.92 18.16
N VAL A 5 -23.15 16.28 18.81
CA VAL A 5 -23.03 14.89 19.26
C VAL A 5 -22.92 13.96 18.05
N TYR A 6 -23.66 14.26 16.97
CA TYR A 6 -23.54 13.54 15.71
C TYR A 6 -22.17 13.72 15.08
N LEU A 7 -21.66 14.96 14.99
CA LEU A 7 -20.35 15.24 14.40
C LEU A 7 -19.22 14.56 15.19
N ALA A 8 -19.26 14.62 16.52
CA ALA A 8 -18.26 13.98 17.38
C ALA A 8 -18.28 12.45 17.28
N SER A 9 -19.47 11.82 17.33
CA SER A 9 -19.57 10.37 17.21
C SER A 9 -19.16 9.89 15.81
N THR A 10 -19.61 10.59 14.77
CA THR A 10 -19.32 10.23 13.38
C THR A 10 -17.83 10.40 13.08
N LEU A 11 -17.19 11.48 13.54
CA LEU A 11 -15.75 11.65 13.39
C LEU A 11 -14.97 10.52 14.09
N SER A 12 -15.41 10.08 15.26
CA SER A 12 -14.77 8.98 15.99
C SER A 12 -14.85 7.66 15.19
N SER A 13 -16.02 7.33 14.65
CA SER A 13 -16.21 6.16 13.80
C SER A 13 -15.40 6.23 12.50
N LEU A 14 -15.43 7.38 11.82
CA LEU A 14 -14.64 7.58 10.60
C LEU A 14 -13.13 7.53 10.88
N LYS A 15 -12.68 8.04 12.03
CA LYS A 15 -11.28 7.95 12.44
C LYS A 15 -10.86 6.49 12.64
N PHE A 16 -11.67 5.70 13.35
CA PHE A 16 -11.43 4.26 13.51
C PHE A 16 -11.32 3.54 12.16
N ILE A 17 -12.24 3.82 11.23
CA ILE A 17 -12.18 3.27 9.86
C ILE A 17 -10.90 3.74 9.15
N SER A 18 -10.54 5.02 9.25
CA SER A 18 -9.36 5.56 8.58
C SER A 18 -8.03 4.98 9.10
N SER A 19 -7.97 4.57 10.37
CA SER A 19 -6.78 4.01 11.00
C SER A 19 -6.66 2.50 10.92
N SER A 20 -7.76 1.78 10.67
CA SER A 20 -7.77 0.30 10.65
C SER A 20 -7.95 -0.24 9.24
N GLN A 21 -6.97 -1.01 8.75
CA GLN A 21 -7.05 -1.65 7.45
C GLN A 21 -8.20 -2.66 7.38
N LEU A 22 -8.40 -3.44 8.44
CA LEU A 22 -9.53 -4.36 8.58
C LEU A 22 -10.88 -3.61 8.52
N ALA A 23 -10.97 -2.45 9.14
CA ALA A 23 -12.20 -1.63 9.07
C ALA A 23 -12.42 -1.06 7.66
N LYS A 24 -11.37 -0.65 6.95
CA LYS A 24 -11.47 -0.18 5.55
C LYS A 24 -11.98 -1.28 4.62
N THR A 25 -11.49 -2.51 4.77
CA THR A 25 -11.85 -3.63 3.88
C THR A 25 -13.22 -4.21 4.21
N SER A 26 -13.61 -4.26 5.49
CA SER A 26 -14.91 -4.76 5.93
C SER A 26 -16.07 -3.78 5.73
N THR A 27 -15.79 -2.47 5.64
CA THR A 27 -16.86 -1.48 5.46
C THR A 27 -17.30 -1.41 4.01
N ASN A 28 -18.59 -1.65 3.75
CA ASN A 28 -19.20 -1.48 2.43
C ASN A 28 -18.90 -0.06 1.87
N SER A 29 -18.28 0.01 0.69
CA SER A 29 -17.81 1.27 0.10
C SER A 29 -18.93 2.28 -0.18
N THR A 30 -20.12 1.80 -0.53
CA THR A 30 -21.29 2.64 -0.80
C THR A 30 -21.83 3.24 0.49
N VAL A 31 -21.90 2.44 1.55
CA VAL A 31 -22.30 2.87 2.89
C VAL A 31 -21.31 3.88 3.45
N LEU A 32 -20.00 3.59 3.37
CA LEU A 32 -18.95 4.51 3.81
C LEU A 32 -19.04 5.86 3.09
N ARG A 33 -19.23 5.86 1.77
CA ARG A 33 -19.37 7.10 0.99
C ARG A 33 -20.58 7.92 1.43
N LYS A 34 -21.71 7.28 1.76
CA LYS A 34 -22.90 7.95 2.28
C LYS A 34 -22.61 8.63 3.63
N TYR A 35 -21.97 7.92 4.57
CA TYR A 35 -21.59 8.46 5.87
C TYR A 35 -20.62 9.64 5.76
N ILE A 36 -19.59 9.52 4.91
CA ILE A 36 -18.63 10.60 4.65
C ILE A 36 -19.36 11.84 4.09
N ASN A 37 -20.30 11.66 3.16
CA ASN A 37 -21.04 12.77 2.57
C ASN A 37 -21.97 13.46 3.56
N GLU A 38 -22.66 12.70 4.42
CA GLU A 38 -23.49 13.27 5.48
C GLU A 38 -22.64 14.02 6.51
N PHE A 39 -21.51 13.45 6.93
CA PHE A 39 -20.55 14.10 7.82
C PHE A 39 -20.05 15.43 7.22
N LYS A 40 -19.62 15.44 5.94
CA LYS A 40 -19.18 16.66 5.26
C LYS A 40 -20.26 17.73 5.23
N LYS A 41 -21.50 17.36 4.93
CA LYS A 41 -22.63 18.30 4.86
C LYS A 41 -22.83 19.01 6.21
N LYS A 42 -22.94 18.24 7.29
CA LYS A 42 -23.14 18.80 8.65
C LYS A 42 -21.91 19.54 9.16
N LEU A 43 -20.71 19.09 8.79
CA LEU A 43 -19.48 19.81 9.10
C LEU A 43 -19.54 21.21 8.47
N PHE A 44 -19.86 21.33 7.17
CA PHE A 44 -19.92 22.61 6.49
C PHE A 44 -20.96 23.57 7.08
N GLU A 45 -22.11 23.06 7.51
CA GLU A 45 -23.14 23.85 8.22
C GLU A 45 -22.63 24.47 9.53
N ARG A 46 -21.55 23.93 10.12
CA ARG A 46 -20.97 24.34 11.40
C ARG A 46 -19.60 25.01 11.30
N LEU A 47 -18.98 25.04 10.11
CA LEU A 47 -17.63 25.62 9.98
C LEU A 47 -17.60 27.12 10.23
N ASP A 48 -18.67 27.84 9.90
CA ASP A 48 -18.77 29.29 10.04
C ASP A 48 -19.15 29.74 11.47
N SER A 49 -19.67 28.85 12.32
CA SER A 49 -20.18 29.21 13.65
C SER A 49 -19.11 29.37 14.73
N ASN A 50 -17.83 29.09 14.42
CA ASN A 50 -16.70 29.07 15.38
C ASN A 50 -16.85 28.13 16.60
N GLU A 51 -17.95 27.37 16.73
CA GLU A 51 -18.24 26.52 17.89
C GLU A 51 -17.36 25.25 17.96
N LEU A 52 -16.86 24.77 16.82
CA LEU A 52 -16.00 23.59 16.77
C LEU A 52 -14.60 23.90 17.30
N SER A 53 -13.98 23.01 18.07
CA SER A 53 -12.62 23.21 18.58
C SER A 53 -11.56 23.03 17.49
N ASP A 54 -10.39 23.66 17.66
CA ASP A 54 -9.27 23.52 16.71
C ASP A 54 -8.79 22.06 16.60
N THR A 55 -8.81 21.32 17.71
CA THR A 55 -8.46 19.89 17.74
C THR A 55 -9.47 19.07 16.93
N PHE A 56 -10.76 19.36 17.06
CA PHE A 56 -11.80 18.69 16.27
C PHE A 56 -11.58 18.94 14.77
N LEU A 57 -11.34 20.18 14.38
CA LEU A 57 -11.11 20.58 13.00
C LEU A 57 -9.86 19.92 12.39
N LYS A 58 -8.75 19.88 13.13
CA LYS A 58 -7.52 19.18 12.71
C LYS A 58 -7.79 17.69 12.50
N ASN A 59 -8.47 17.03 13.43
CA ASN A 59 -8.81 15.61 13.32
C ASN A 59 -9.77 15.33 12.16
N ALA A 60 -10.74 16.21 11.92
CA ALA A 60 -11.66 16.10 10.80
C ALA A 60 -10.92 16.22 9.46
N ALA A 61 -9.98 17.17 9.35
CA ALA A 61 -9.15 17.33 8.17
C ALA A 61 -8.28 16.09 7.89
N GLU A 62 -7.63 15.56 8.94
CA GLU A 62 -6.81 14.34 8.84
C GLU A 62 -7.63 13.13 8.38
N CYS A 63 -8.78 12.91 9.04
CA CYS A 63 -9.66 11.80 8.73
C CYS A 63 -10.19 11.88 7.29
N LEU A 64 -10.62 13.07 6.84
CA LEU A 64 -11.08 13.28 5.46
C LEU A 64 -9.95 13.12 4.44
N TYR A 65 -8.69 13.46 4.79
CA TYR A 65 -7.54 13.19 3.94
C TYR A 65 -7.28 11.70 3.81
N ASP A 66 -7.20 10.97 4.93
CA ASP A 66 -6.93 9.52 4.97
C ASP A 66 -8.00 8.70 4.23
N LEU A 67 -9.26 9.13 4.29
CA LEU A 67 -10.39 8.53 3.58
C LEU A 67 -10.50 8.97 2.12
N LYS A 68 -9.53 9.74 1.59
CA LYS A 68 -9.54 10.32 0.23
C LYS A 68 -10.79 11.16 -0.06
N ALA A 69 -11.39 11.74 0.97
CA ALA A 69 -12.62 12.52 0.94
C ALA A 69 -12.41 14.05 0.97
N CYS A 70 -11.16 14.50 1.11
CA CYS A 70 -10.79 15.91 1.07
C CYS A 70 -10.65 16.42 -0.38
N ASP A 71 -11.81 16.63 -1.03
CA ASP A 71 -11.93 17.17 -2.39
C ASP A 71 -11.74 18.70 -2.46
N LYS A 72 -11.86 19.33 -3.65
CA LYS A 72 -11.62 20.77 -3.86
C LYS A 72 -12.63 21.60 -3.05
N LYS A 73 -13.89 21.17 -3.03
CA LYS A 73 -14.96 21.83 -2.27
C LYS A 73 -14.72 21.72 -0.78
N THR A 74 -14.37 20.52 -0.31
CA THR A 74 -14.05 20.25 1.10
C THR A 74 -12.84 21.07 1.54
N SER A 75 -11.80 21.11 0.72
CA SER A 75 -10.57 21.88 0.96
C SER A 75 -10.84 23.39 1.03
N TYR A 76 -11.70 23.92 0.15
CA TYR A 76 -12.15 25.30 0.19
C TYR A 76 -12.82 25.66 1.52
N HIS A 77 -13.79 24.88 1.98
CA HIS A 77 -14.50 25.15 3.23
C HIS A 77 -13.58 25.02 4.45
N LEU A 78 -12.78 23.95 4.51
CA LEU A 78 -11.85 23.71 5.63
C LEU A 78 -10.79 24.80 5.74
N SER A 79 -10.11 25.14 4.63
CA SER A 79 -9.05 26.16 4.64
C SER A 79 -9.56 27.54 5.07
N ARG A 80 -10.75 27.96 4.62
CA ARG A 80 -11.38 29.21 5.08
C ARG A 80 -11.68 29.19 6.57
N ALA A 81 -12.18 28.06 7.09
CA ALA A 81 -12.43 27.92 8.52
C ALA A 81 -11.12 27.95 9.34
N PHE A 82 -10.01 27.47 8.78
CA PHE A 82 -8.70 27.54 9.45
C PHE A 82 -8.11 28.95 9.44
N GLU A 83 -8.42 29.76 8.43
CA GLU A 83 -7.87 31.12 8.27
C GLU A 83 -8.22 32.09 9.40
N SER A 84 -9.38 31.92 10.02
CA SER A 84 -9.80 32.71 11.17
C SER A 84 -9.22 32.22 12.51
N ARG A 85 -8.41 31.15 12.52
CA ARG A 85 -8.01 30.42 13.73
C ARG A 85 -6.50 30.33 13.91
N ALA A 86 -5.97 31.15 14.82
CA ALA A 86 -4.55 31.16 15.16
C ALA A 86 -4.03 29.82 15.72
N GLY A 87 -4.87 29.02 16.40
CA GLY A 87 -4.49 27.70 16.89
C GLY A 87 -4.42 26.63 15.81
N VAL A 88 -4.97 26.87 14.60
CA VAL A 88 -4.87 25.98 13.44
C VAL A 88 -3.77 26.41 12.48
N ILE A 89 -3.71 27.70 12.14
CA ILE A 89 -2.60 28.24 11.34
C ILE A 89 -1.38 28.37 12.23
N THR A 90 -0.52 27.37 12.14
CA THR A 90 0.81 27.40 12.74
C THR A 90 1.86 27.60 11.65
N ASN A 91 3.11 27.85 12.06
CA ASN A 91 4.26 27.89 11.15
C ASN A 91 4.58 26.54 10.47
N GLN A 92 3.86 25.46 10.85
CA GLN A 92 4.06 24.11 10.35
C GLN A 92 2.71 23.41 10.19
N LEU A 93 1.97 23.74 9.13
CA LEU A 93 0.80 22.96 8.74
C LEU A 93 1.21 21.51 8.47
N LYS A 94 0.41 20.55 8.94
CA LYS A 94 0.67 19.10 8.80
C LYS A 94 -0.56 18.39 8.26
N GLY A 95 -0.34 17.21 7.67
CA GLY A 95 -1.40 16.25 7.37
C GLY A 95 -2.56 16.84 6.55
N GLY A 96 -3.79 16.49 6.91
CA GLY A 96 -5.01 16.93 6.25
C GLY A 96 -5.23 18.44 6.24
N VAL A 97 -4.67 19.17 7.22
CA VAL A 97 -4.72 20.65 7.23
C VAL A 97 -3.84 21.22 6.12
N LEU A 98 -2.60 20.73 5.98
CA LEU A 98 -1.72 21.11 4.88
C LEU A 98 -2.35 20.79 3.52
N TRP A 99 -2.96 19.61 3.40
CA TRP A 99 -3.65 19.18 2.19
C TRP A 99 -4.83 20.10 1.84
N ALA A 100 -5.66 20.46 2.82
CA ALA A 100 -6.79 21.36 2.61
C ALA A 100 -6.36 22.74 2.10
N PHE A 101 -5.26 23.29 2.63
CA PHE A 101 -4.68 24.54 2.10
C PHE A 101 -4.18 24.37 0.66
N TYR A 102 -3.51 23.26 0.36
CA TYR A 102 -2.95 23.00 -0.97
C TYR A 102 -4.01 22.77 -2.05
N ARG A 103 -5.08 22.04 -1.72
CA ARG A 103 -6.08 21.58 -2.69
C ARG A 103 -7.28 22.52 -2.84
N ASP A 104 -7.22 23.67 -2.17
CA ASP A 104 -8.21 24.75 -2.30
C ASP A 104 -8.22 25.33 -3.73
N PRO A 105 -9.38 25.40 -4.40
CA PRO A 105 -9.51 26.01 -5.73
C PRO A 105 -9.12 27.50 -5.80
N LEU A 106 -9.16 28.25 -4.70
CA LEU A 106 -8.82 29.68 -4.64
C LEU A 106 -7.38 29.92 -4.14
N LEU A 107 -6.48 28.97 -4.36
CA LEU A 107 -5.09 29.01 -3.90
C LEU A 107 -4.33 30.28 -4.38
N ASN A 108 -4.12 31.21 -3.45
CA ASN A 108 -3.43 32.48 -3.70
C ASN A 108 -1.93 32.46 -3.30
N ARG A 109 -1.21 33.56 -3.57
CA ARG A 109 0.23 33.68 -3.26
C ARG A 109 0.55 33.56 -1.76
N ALA A 110 -0.30 34.08 -0.88
CA ALA A 110 -0.08 34.02 0.57
C ALA A 110 -0.18 32.57 1.09
N ARG A 111 -1.22 31.84 0.68
CA ARG A 111 -1.38 30.41 1.00
C ARG A 111 -0.22 29.57 0.50
N LYS A 112 0.23 29.81 -0.75
CA LYS A 112 1.43 29.14 -1.30
C LYS A 112 2.68 29.36 -0.45
N LYS A 113 2.88 30.57 0.12
CA LYS A 113 4.00 30.84 1.02
C LYS A 113 3.92 30.02 2.30
N VAL A 114 2.74 29.93 2.92
CA VAL A 114 2.52 29.14 4.15
C VAL A 114 2.73 27.64 3.89
N ILE A 115 2.19 27.11 2.79
CA ILE A 115 2.39 25.71 2.37
C ILE A 115 3.88 25.43 2.19
N ASN A 116 4.58 26.26 1.40
CA ASN A 116 6.00 26.08 1.14
C ASN A 116 6.85 26.17 2.42
N ALA A 117 6.55 27.10 3.32
CA ALA A 117 7.22 27.22 4.61
C ALA A 117 7.01 25.95 5.46
N SER A 118 5.77 25.49 5.58
CA SER A 118 5.40 24.29 6.33
C SER A 118 6.11 23.05 5.81
N CYS A 119 6.15 22.88 4.48
CA CYS A 119 6.85 21.78 3.82
C CYS A 119 8.36 21.82 4.09
N ARG A 120 9.00 23.00 4.01
CA ARG A 120 10.43 23.15 4.34
C ARG A 120 10.73 22.79 5.79
N VAL A 121 9.89 23.20 6.73
CA VAL A 121 10.05 22.84 8.15
C VAL A 121 9.90 21.33 8.34
N ALA A 122 8.90 20.71 7.72
CA ALA A 122 8.70 19.27 7.77
C ALA A 122 9.89 18.47 7.22
N ILE A 123 10.45 18.86 6.07
CA ILE A 123 11.63 18.20 5.50
C ILE A 123 12.86 18.37 6.41
N LYS A 124 13.09 19.57 6.96
CA LYS A 124 14.19 19.81 7.91
C LYS A 124 14.05 18.96 9.17
N GLN A 125 12.84 18.88 9.73
CA GLN A 125 12.56 18.05 10.89
C GLN A 125 12.80 16.57 10.57
N ALA A 126 12.28 16.06 9.46
CA ALA A 126 12.50 14.67 9.06
C ALA A 126 13.98 14.36 8.87
N THR A 127 14.72 15.24 8.19
CA THR A 127 16.18 15.08 8.00
C THR A 127 16.89 14.93 9.34
N LYS A 128 16.54 15.77 10.33
CA LYS A 128 17.11 15.68 11.68
C LYS A 128 16.74 14.36 12.36
N GLU A 129 15.47 13.97 12.33
CA GLU A 129 15.01 12.74 13.00
C GLU A 129 15.63 11.47 12.39
N PHE A 130 15.88 11.44 11.07
CA PHE A 130 16.63 10.35 10.43
C PHE A 130 18.09 10.30 10.93
N LEU A 131 18.77 11.45 11.06
CA LEU A 131 20.13 11.49 11.61
C LEU A 131 20.16 11.05 13.08
N ASP A 132 19.23 11.57 13.88
CA ASP A 132 19.12 11.28 15.32
C ASP A 132 18.76 9.81 15.60
N LEU A 133 18.15 9.10 14.63
CA LEU A 133 17.80 7.68 14.76
C LEU A 133 19.04 6.80 14.96
N LYS A 134 20.19 7.21 14.43
CA LYS A 134 21.47 6.52 14.63
C LYS A 134 21.92 6.52 16.10
N GLU A 135 21.68 7.63 16.78
CA GLU A 135 22.11 7.83 18.17
C GLU A 135 21.07 7.31 19.17
N ASN A 136 19.79 7.34 18.80
CA ASN A 136 18.67 7.02 19.71
C ASN A 136 17.60 6.17 18.99
N VAL A 137 17.82 4.87 18.91
CA VAL A 137 16.92 3.90 18.23
C VAL A 137 15.47 3.97 18.75
N THR A 138 15.26 4.32 20.02
CA THR A 138 13.92 4.48 20.64
C THR A 138 13.06 5.58 20.00
N ASN A 139 13.68 6.49 19.24
CA ASN A 139 12.97 7.53 18.47
C ASN A 139 12.14 6.95 17.32
N ILE A 140 12.29 5.67 16.97
CA ILE A 140 11.47 5.02 15.94
C ILE A 140 9.95 5.19 16.18
N THR A 141 9.53 5.29 17.44
CA THR A 141 8.13 5.54 17.84
C THR A 141 7.55 6.85 17.27
N ARG A 142 8.40 7.81 16.92
CA ARG A 142 7.98 9.10 16.33
C ARG A 142 7.83 9.05 14.81
N PHE A 143 8.37 8.02 14.17
CA PHE A 143 8.44 7.95 12.70
C PHE A 143 7.09 7.80 12.03
N GLU A 144 6.09 7.19 12.68
CA GLU A 144 4.75 7.12 12.11
C GLU A 144 4.22 8.52 11.75
N GLY A 145 4.26 9.46 12.70
CA GLY A 145 3.80 10.83 12.48
C GLY A 145 4.64 11.60 11.46
N ILE A 146 5.95 11.32 11.41
CA ILE A 146 6.88 11.94 10.46
C ILE A 146 6.56 11.45 9.03
N LEU A 147 6.49 10.13 8.82
CA LEU A 147 6.27 9.52 7.51
C LEU A 147 4.89 9.87 6.94
N ARG A 148 3.83 9.83 7.78
CA ARG A 148 2.48 10.29 7.38
C ARG A 148 2.52 11.73 6.87
N ASN A 149 3.20 12.62 7.59
CA ASN A 149 3.30 14.01 7.18
C ASN A 149 4.14 14.19 5.90
N LEU A 150 5.25 13.45 5.76
CA LEU A 150 6.09 13.48 4.56
C LEU A 150 5.34 13.03 3.30
N LYS A 151 4.46 12.02 3.40
CA LYS A 151 3.57 11.62 2.31
C LYS A 151 2.72 12.79 1.82
N VAL A 152 2.13 13.57 2.73
CA VAL A 152 1.36 14.78 2.35
C VAL A 152 2.27 15.82 1.71
N VAL A 153 3.43 16.09 2.33
CA VAL A 153 4.41 17.07 1.83
C VAL A 153 4.83 16.77 0.40
N GLY A 154 5.11 15.52 0.06
CA GLY A 154 5.48 15.11 -1.30
C GLY A 154 4.40 15.44 -2.34
N ASN A 155 3.13 15.37 -1.96
CA ASN A 155 2.03 15.72 -2.85
C ASN A 155 1.80 17.25 -2.95
N CYS A 156 2.28 18.03 -1.99
CA CYS A 156 2.06 19.48 -1.90
C CYS A 156 3.27 20.32 -2.34
N TYR A 157 4.46 19.72 -2.43
CA TYR A 157 5.71 20.45 -2.55
C TYR A 157 6.72 19.73 -3.43
N LYS A 158 7.25 20.44 -4.43
CA LYS A 158 8.40 19.96 -5.20
C LYS A 158 9.68 20.25 -4.41
N LEU A 159 10.38 19.18 -4.03
CA LEU A 159 11.60 19.31 -3.22
C LEU A 159 12.71 20.01 -4.03
N PRO A 160 13.35 21.05 -3.47
CA PRO A 160 14.59 21.58 -4.01
C PRO A 160 15.69 20.51 -4.00
N VAL A 161 16.53 20.50 -5.03
CA VAL A 161 17.63 19.52 -5.20
C VAL A 161 18.48 19.39 -3.93
N SER A 162 18.85 20.51 -3.30
CA SER A 162 19.65 20.50 -2.07
C SER A 162 18.92 20.01 -0.82
N ALA A 163 17.58 20.12 -0.77
CA ALA A 163 16.79 19.56 0.33
C ALA A 163 16.59 18.06 0.14
N LYS A 164 16.35 17.64 -1.11
CA LYS A 164 16.26 16.23 -1.52
C LYS A 164 17.57 15.50 -1.20
N ALA A 165 18.71 15.99 -1.68
CA ALA A 165 20.02 15.37 -1.43
C ALA A 165 20.34 15.23 0.07
N ARG A 166 20.00 16.23 0.90
CA ARG A 166 20.20 16.13 2.36
C ARG A 166 19.29 15.09 3.01
N LEU A 167 18.02 15.03 2.60
CA LEU A 167 17.10 14.03 3.12
C LEU A 167 17.57 12.62 2.71
N GLU A 168 17.95 12.43 1.45
CA GLU A 168 18.49 11.17 0.95
C GLU A 168 19.73 10.72 1.73
N GLN A 169 20.67 11.65 1.94
CA GLN A 169 21.87 11.39 2.73
C GLN A 169 21.51 10.98 4.17
N SER A 170 20.58 11.68 4.83
CA SER A 170 20.16 11.31 6.19
C SER A 170 19.50 9.93 6.27
N ILE A 171 18.71 9.56 5.25
CA ILE A 171 18.09 8.23 5.17
C ILE A 171 19.17 7.16 5.03
N LEU A 172 20.13 7.35 4.11
CA LEU A 172 21.24 6.42 3.89
C LEU A 172 22.12 6.28 5.14
N GLU A 173 22.39 7.36 5.86
CA GLU A 173 23.18 7.31 7.10
C GLU A 173 22.46 6.54 8.23
N SER A 174 21.13 6.51 8.19
CA SER A 174 20.30 5.76 9.14
C SER A 174 20.00 4.32 8.70
N SER A 175 20.47 3.86 7.52
CA SER A 175 20.01 2.62 6.88
C SER A 175 20.18 1.36 7.73
N GLU A 176 21.28 1.25 8.48
CA GLU A 176 21.53 0.10 9.35
C GLU A 176 20.53 0.04 10.51
N VAL A 177 20.19 1.20 11.09
CA VAL A 177 19.16 1.26 12.13
C VAL A 177 17.78 1.04 11.53
N LEU A 178 17.52 1.51 10.30
CA LEU A 178 16.27 1.21 9.59
C LEU A 178 16.11 -0.30 9.41
N LYS A 179 17.15 -1.02 8.96
CA LYS A 179 17.11 -2.49 8.82
C LYS A 179 16.77 -3.20 10.12
N LEU A 180 17.33 -2.75 11.24
CA LEU A 180 17.07 -3.32 12.57
C LEU A 180 15.69 -2.92 13.14
N SER A 181 15.19 -1.73 12.80
CA SER A 181 13.98 -1.15 13.41
C SER A 181 12.71 -1.36 12.59
N PHE A 182 12.83 -1.73 11.31
CA PHE A 182 11.71 -1.92 10.37
C PHE A 182 11.30 -3.39 10.21
N GLU A 183 11.57 -4.23 11.21
CA GLU A 183 10.88 -5.52 11.35
C GLU A 183 9.35 -5.32 11.45
N CYS A 184 8.88 -4.14 11.87
CA CYS A 184 7.47 -3.75 11.83
C CYS A 184 7.01 -3.29 10.44
N MET A 185 6.41 -4.20 9.66
CA MET A 185 5.83 -3.95 8.32
C MET A 185 5.00 -2.66 8.13
N PRO A 186 4.20 -2.18 9.11
CA PRO A 186 3.43 -0.94 8.95
C PRO A 186 4.29 0.30 8.69
N LEU A 187 5.46 0.42 9.35
CA LEU A 187 6.36 1.56 9.14
C LEU A 187 7.03 1.48 7.78
N LEU A 188 7.39 0.29 7.30
CA LEU A 188 8.00 0.09 5.98
C LEU A 188 7.06 0.57 4.87
N SER A 189 5.79 0.18 4.93
CA SER A 189 4.78 0.64 3.97
C SER A 189 4.64 2.17 3.97
N MET A 190 4.58 2.80 5.16
CA MET A 190 4.53 4.26 5.26
C MET A 190 5.79 4.94 4.71
N MET A 191 6.96 4.33 4.89
CA MET A 191 8.21 4.84 4.35
C MET A 191 8.21 4.77 2.82
N CYS A 192 7.81 3.63 2.23
CA CYS A 192 7.66 3.49 0.77
C CYS A 192 6.72 4.57 0.21
N GLU A 193 5.56 4.77 0.84
CA GLU A 193 4.59 5.78 0.40
C GLU A 193 5.15 7.20 0.48
N ALA A 194 5.85 7.53 1.58
CA ALA A 194 6.46 8.84 1.76
C ALA A 194 7.55 9.11 0.70
N LEU A 195 8.46 8.15 0.47
CA LEU A 195 9.54 8.28 -0.51
C LEU A 195 8.99 8.42 -1.94
N CYS A 196 7.98 7.61 -2.28
CA CYS A 196 7.31 7.68 -3.58
C CYS A 196 6.63 9.04 -3.77
N SER A 197 5.90 9.54 -2.77
CA SER A 197 5.24 10.86 -2.83
C SER A 197 6.25 12.01 -2.93
N LEU A 198 7.38 11.91 -2.23
CA LEU A 198 8.46 12.91 -2.27
C LEU A 198 9.30 12.87 -3.56
N GLN A 199 9.10 11.86 -4.41
CA GLN A 199 9.91 11.62 -5.61
C GLN A 199 11.40 11.48 -5.29
N ILE A 200 11.70 10.71 -4.25
CA ILE A 200 13.07 10.29 -3.92
C ILE A 200 13.47 9.19 -4.90
N ASP A 201 14.21 9.52 -5.94
CA ASP A 201 14.57 8.61 -7.05
C ASP A 201 15.95 7.98 -6.86
N ASN A 202 16.49 7.97 -5.65
CA ASN A 202 17.80 7.39 -5.37
C ASN A 202 17.75 5.84 -5.34
N GLU A 203 18.43 5.18 -6.29
CA GLU A 203 18.49 3.71 -6.39
C GLU A 203 19.02 3.05 -5.11
N LYS A 204 19.99 3.66 -4.41
CA LYS A 204 20.52 3.07 -3.17
C LYS A 204 19.46 2.99 -2.07
N ILE A 205 18.64 4.03 -1.95
CA ILE A 205 17.51 4.04 -1.00
C ILE A 205 16.49 2.99 -1.42
N GLY A 206 16.13 2.92 -2.71
CA GLY A 206 15.26 1.88 -3.25
C GLY A 206 15.77 0.47 -2.91
N ALA A 207 17.05 0.21 -3.13
CA ALA A 207 17.68 -1.07 -2.84
C ALA A 207 17.67 -1.43 -1.35
N VAL A 208 17.87 -0.47 -0.45
CA VAL A 208 17.75 -0.67 1.01
C VAL A 208 16.32 -1.04 1.40
N ILE A 209 15.32 -0.33 0.86
CA ILE A 209 13.91 -0.61 1.15
C ILE A 209 13.51 -2.01 0.65
N VAL A 210 13.93 -2.37 -0.56
CA VAL A 210 13.69 -3.72 -1.11
C VAL A 210 14.41 -4.79 -0.28
N GLU A 211 15.62 -4.51 0.20
CA GLU A 211 16.34 -5.44 1.08
C GLU A 211 15.58 -5.73 2.37
N ILE A 212 15.14 -4.67 3.08
CA ILE A 212 14.31 -4.81 4.29
C ILE A 212 13.03 -5.60 3.98
N LEU A 213 12.35 -5.30 2.87
CA LEU A 213 11.16 -6.03 2.45
C LEU A 213 11.45 -7.52 2.25
N THR A 214 12.51 -7.86 1.52
CA THR A 214 12.85 -9.27 1.24
C THR A 214 13.24 -10.03 2.51
N GLU A 215 13.92 -9.38 3.45
CA GLU A 215 14.26 -9.97 4.76
C GLU A 215 13.00 -10.22 5.59
N ASN A 216 12.09 -9.24 5.67
CA ASN A 216 10.82 -9.41 6.40
C ASN A 216 9.95 -10.50 5.77
N MET A 217 9.83 -10.53 4.43
CA MET A 217 9.10 -11.56 3.72
C MET A 217 9.66 -12.97 3.96
N GLN A 218 10.95 -13.11 4.29
CA GLN A 218 11.57 -14.40 4.64
C GLN A 218 11.39 -14.78 6.11
N LYS A 219 11.27 -13.79 7.01
CA LYS A 219 11.15 -14.02 8.46
C LYS A 219 9.72 -14.25 8.91
N GLU A 220 8.76 -13.53 8.33
CA GLU A 220 7.39 -13.47 8.84
C GLU A 220 6.37 -13.65 7.71
N MET A 221 5.23 -14.28 8.02
CA MET A 221 4.11 -14.37 7.09
C MET A 221 3.37 -13.03 7.06
N MET A 222 3.29 -12.43 5.88
CA MET A 222 2.60 -11.16 5.65
C MET A 222 1.19 -11.40 5.13
N SER A 223 0.27 -10.49 5.41
CA SER A 223 -1.05 -10.53 4.79
C SER A 223 -0.96 -10.14 3.30
N LEU A 224 -1.96 -10.59 2.52
CA LEU A 224 -2.05 -10.21 1.10
C LEU A 224 -2.22 -8.69 0.94
N ASP A 225 -2.94 -8.03 1.86
CA ASP A 225 -3.15 -6.57 1.85
C ASP A 225 -1.83 -5.80 2.03
N GLU A 226 -0.94 -6.27 2.90
CA GLU A 226 0.37 -5.65 3.13
C GLU A 226 1.26 -5.77 1.89
N ILE A 227 1.34 -6.98 1.30
CA ILE A 227 2.09 -7.21 0.07
C ILE A 227 1.50 -6.37 -1.08
N SER A 228 0.17 -6.32 -1.20
CA SER A 228 -0.53 -5.52 -2.21
C SER A 228 -0.17 -4.04 -2.10
N SER A 229 -0.26 -3.47 -0.90
CA SER A 229 0.06 -2.06 -0.66
C SER A 229 1.49 -1.74 -1.09
N ILE A 230 2.45 -2.60 -0.72
CA ILE A 230 3.87 -2.36 -1.02
C ILE A 230 4.15 -2.56 -2.51
N ALA A 231 3.66 -3.63 -3.13
CA ALA A 231 3.84 -3.89 -4.56
C ALA A 231 3.31 -2.73 -5.42
N GLN A 232 2.13 -2.20 -5.07
CA GLN A 232 1.56 -1.03 -5.76
C GLN A 232 2.42 0.23 -5.63
N VAL A 233 3.05 0.44 -4.46
CA VAL A 233 3.94 1.59 -4.25
C VAL A 233 5.25 1.39 -5.00
N LEU A 234 5.89 0.22 -4.90
CA LEU A 234 7.13 -0.09 -5.62
C LEU A 234 6.96 -0.02 -7.14
N TYR A 235 5.78 -0.40 -7.66
CA TYR A 235 5.45 -0.27 -9.07
C TYR A 235 5.36 1.20 -9.52
N LYS A 236 4.82 2.09 -8.68
CA LYS A 236 4.68 3.52 -9.01
C LYS A 236 5.97 4.31 -8.78
N TRP A 237 6.74 3.91 -7.79
CA TRP A 237 7.96 4.59 -7.39
C TRP A 237 9.04 4.38 -8.45
N LYS A 238 9.56 5.46 -9.03
CA LYS A 238 10.67 5.43 -9.99
C LYS A 238 11.97 5.80 -9.32
N VAL A 239 13.05 5.11 -9.70
CA VAL A 239 14.42 5.36 -9.25
C VAL A 239 15.36 5.51 -10.44
N GLU A 240 16.38 6.34 -10.29
CA GLU A 240 17.47 6.55 -11.26
C GLU A 240 18.44 5.38 -11.19
N ARG A 241 18.61 4.67 -12.30
CA ARG A 241 19.50 3.53 -12.43
C ARG A 241 20.39 3.73 -13.64
N GLY A 242 21.69 3.93 -13.40
CA GLY A 242 22.64 4.30 -14.45
C GLY A 242 22.20 5.59 -15.15
N SER A 243 21.96 5.53 -16.46
CA SER A 243 21.51 6.66 -17.27
C SER A 243 19.98 6.75 -17.45
N GLY A 244 19.21 5.85 -16.84
CA GLY A 244 17.77 5.74 -17.03
C GLY A 244 16.98 5.77 -15.72
N THR A 245 15.66 5.68 -15.85
CA THR A 245 14.75 5.52 -14.70
C THR A 245 14.02 4.20 -14.81
N VAL A 246 13.97 3.45 -13.70
CA VAL A 246 13.28 2.16 -13.60
C VAL A 246 12.21 2.22 -12.52
N GLN A 247 11.25 1.31 -12.56
CA GLN A 247 10.30 1.15 -11.45
C GLN A 247 11.01 0.45 -10.29
N CYS A 248 10.79 0.88 -9.05
CA CYS A 248 11.49 0.33 -7.87
C CYS A 248 11.22 -1.17 -7.68
N ILE A 249 10.06 -1.65 -8.17
CA ILE A 249 9.73 -3.09 -8.21
C ILE A 249 10.73 -3.90 -9.06
N GLU A 250 11.46 -3.29 -10.00
CA GLU A 250 12.54 -3.94 -10.75
C GLU A 250 13.69 -4.34 -9.82
N LEU A 251 13.99 -3.54 -8.79
CA LEU A 251 15.01 -3.91 -7.79
C LEU A 251 14.59 -5.15 -7.00
N LEU A 252 13.28 -5.33 -6.75
CA LEU A 252 12.75 -6.54 -6.12
C LEU A 252 12.88 -7.74 -7.07
N LYS A 253 12.56 -7.58 -8.36
CA LYS A 253 12.81 -8.61 -9.38
C LYS A 253 14.28 -9.04 -9.36
N ASP A 254 15.21 -8.09 -9.37
CA ASP A 254 16.66 -8.36 -9.39
C ASP A 254 17.13 -9.12 -8.14
N LYS A 255 16.56 -8.84 -6.96
CA LYS A 255 16.85 -9.60 -5.74
C LYS A 255 16.36 -11.04 -5.83
N VAL A 256 15.18 -11.27 -6.42
CA VAL A 256 14.65 -12.61 -6.69
C VAL A 256 15.52 -13.32 -7.72
N GLU A 257 15.88 -12.65 -8.81
CA GLU A 257 16.72 -13.21 -9.88
C GLU A 257 18.11 -13.59 -9.37
N GLY A 258 18.75 -12.71 -8.61
CA GLY A 258 20.07 -12.92 -7.99
C GLY A 258 20.08 -13.89 -6.81
N GLY A 259 18.94 -14.50 -6.46
CA GLY A 259 18.86 -15.54 -5.41
C GLY A 259 18.98 -15.00 -3.98
N LYS A 260 18.87 -13.68 -3.78
CA LYS A 260 18.84 -13.06 -2.44
C LYS A 260 17.48 -13.25 -1.76
N TYR A 261 16.44 -13.54 -2.55
CA TYR A 261 15.14 -13.97 -2.04
C TYR A 261 14.94 -15.47 -2.31
N ASP A 262 14.94 -16.28 -1.25
CA ASP A 262 14.59 -17.70 -1.34
C ASP A 262 13.06 -17.87 -1.34
N LEU A 263 12.53 -18.26 -2.50
CA LEU A 263 11.10 -18.46 -2.73
C LEU A 263 10.52 -19.61 -1.90
N THR A 264 11.37 -20.55 -1.46
CA THR A 264 10.96 -21.76 -0.71
C THR A 264 10.86 -21.52 0.79
N ARG A 265 11.64 -20.57 1.31
CA ARG A 265 11.67 -20.24 2.74
C ARG A 265 10.34 -19.71 3.26
N ASN A 266 9.61 -18.95 2.43
CA ASN A 266 8.26 -18.48 2.73
C ASN A 266 7.39 -18.50 1.47
N THR A 267 6.90 -19.69 1.12
CA THR A 267 6.05 -19.94 -0.04
C THR A 267 4.78 -19.08 -0.04
N SER A 268 4.16 -18.87 1.13
CA SER A 268 2.94 -18.06 1.28
C SER A 268 3.15 -16.62 0.81
N ASN A 269 4.25 -15.97 1.24
CA ASN A 269 4.57 -14.62 0.81
C ASN A 269 4.94 -14.55 -0.67
N THR A 270 5.60 -15.59 -1.20
CA THR A 270 5.91 -15.69 -2.63
C THR A 270 4.63 -15.78 -3.48
N VAL A 271 3.67 -16.61 -3.07
CA VAL A 271 2.37 -16.73 -3.74
C VAL A 271 1.65 -15.39 -3.72
N LYS A 272 1.55 -14.74 -2.56
CA LYS A 272 0.91 -13.42 -2.43
C LYS A 272 1.61 -12.36 -3.26
N LEU A 273 2.94 -12.36 -3.32
CA LEU A 273 3.69 -11.46 -4.19
C LEU A 273 3.34 -11.71 -5.65
N PHE A 274 3.36 -12.96 -6.11
CA PHE A 274 2.98 -13.31 -7.47
C PHE A 274 1.55 -12.85 -7.80
N THR A 275 0.58 -13.16 -6.94
CA THR A 275 -0.80 -12.68 -7.07
C THR A 275 -0.87 -11.17 -7.25
N GLU A 276 -0.11 -10.41 -6.47
CA GLU A 276 -0.11 -8.96 -6.56
C GLU A 276 0.61 -8.45 -7.81
N ILE A 277 1.68 -9.09 -8.27
CA ILE A 277 2.32 -8.77 -9.56
C ILE A 277 1.31 -8.94 -10.72
N VAL A 278 0.52 -10.02 -10.70
CA VAL A 278 -0.51 -10.28 -11.72
C VAL A 278 -1.61 -9.22 -11.72
N ARG A 279 -1.93 -8.64 -10.55
CA ARG A 279 -2.95 -7.59 -10.38
C ARG A 279 -2.47 -6.19 -10.74
N LEU A 280 -1.16 -5.97 -10.86
CA LEU A 280 -0.61 -4.69 -11.28
C LEU A 280 -0.96 -4.39 -12.75
N PRO A 281 -0.95 -3.11 -13.18
CA PRO A 281 -1.20 -2.76 -14.57
C PRO A 281 -0.25 -3.51 -15.52
N LYS A 282 -0.79 -4.01 -16.64
CA LYS A 282 -0.01 -4.76 -17.63
C LYS A 282 1.20 -3.97 -18.08
N SER A 283 2.37 -4.58 -17.98
CA SER A 283 3.64 -3.95 -18.34
C SER A 283 4.71 -5.02 -18.57
N ARG A 284 5.79 -4.64 -19.26
CA ARG A 284 6.93 -5.53 -19.50
C ARG A 284 7.51 -6.06 -18.17
N ILE A 285 7.65 -5.19 -17.17
CA ILE A 285 8.20 -5.61 -15.87
C ILE A 285 7.30 -6.63 -15.16
N CYS A 286 5.98 -6.45 -15.20
CA CYS A 286 5.06 -7.42 -14.59
C CYS A 286 5.12 -8.78 -15.29
N SER A 287 5.27 -8.81 -16.64
CA SER A 287 5.49 -10.05 -17.39
C SER A 287 6.79 -10.72 -16.97
N GLU A 288 7.92 -10.00 -17.06
CA GLU A 288 9.24 -10.56 -16.74
C GLU A 288 9.32 -11.04 -15.29
N PHE A 289 8.72 -10.32 -14.36
CA PHE A 289 8.75 -10.68 -12.95
C PHE A 289 7.83 -11.87 -12.65
N GLY A 290 6.63 -11.91 -13.24
CA GLY A 290 5.73 -13.06 -13.14
C GLY A 290 6.37 -14.34 -13.68
N GLU A 291 6.95 -14.28 -14.88
CA GLU A 291 7.71 -15.39 -15.49
C GLU A 291 8.89 -15.84 -14.62
N LEU A 292 9.63 -14.89 -14.05
CA LEU A 292 10.74 -15.20 -13.14
C LEU A 292 10.27 -16.01 -11.92
N ILE A 293 9.15 -15.60 -11.30
CA ILE A 293 8.59 -16.33 -10.16
C ILE A 293 8.15 -17.72 -10.60
N LEU A 294 7.41 -17.85 -11.71
CA LEU A 294 6.97 -19.16 -12.21
C LEU A 294 8.15 -20.10 -12.45
N ARG A 295 9.13 -19.66 -13.23
CA ARG A 295 10.33 -20.43 -13.55
C ARG A 295 11.11 -20.86 -12.30
N LYS A 296 11.23 -19.99 -11.30
CA LYS A 296 11.94 -20.33 -10.06
C LYS A 296 11.08 -21.10 -9.06
N SER A 297 9.77 -21.14 -9.25
CA SER A 297 8.82 -21.87 -8.43
C SER A 297 8.56 -23.30 -8.89
N GLU A 298 8.91 -23.64 -10.15
CA GLU A 298 8.75 -24.97 -10.73
C GLU A 298 9.23 -26.04 -9.74
N ASN A 299 8.27 -26.82 -9.21
CA ASN A 299 8.47 -27.96 -8.32
C ASN A 299 8.87 -27.65 -6.85
N ARG A 300 8.63 -26.44 -6.32
CA ARG A 300 9.02 -26.14 -4.92
C ARG A 300 7.99 -25.42 -4.05
N ILE A 301 7.12 -24.60 -4.64
CA ILE A 301 6.10 -23.87 -3.85
C ILE A 301 5.02 -24.83 -3.35
N GLU A 302 4.69 -25.80 -4.16
CA GLU A 302 3.54 -26.69 -4.02
C GLU A 302 3.67 -27.68 -2.85
N GLU A 303 4.92 -28.06 -2.52
CA GLU A 303 5.23 -28.98 -1.42
C GLU A 303 5.17 -28.28 -0.04
N CYS A 304 5.23 -26.96 -0.03
CA CYS A 304 5.46 -26.16 1.18
C CYS A 304 4.42 -25.05 1.39
N CYS A 305 3.32 -25.01 0.62
CA CYS A 305 2.28 -24.00 0.74
C CYS A 305 1.00 -24.53 1.42
N SER A 306 0.26 -23.62 2.09
CA SER A 306 -1.06 -23.96 2.61
C SER A 306 -2.05 -24.20 1.45
N ASN A 307 -3.11 -24.98 1.69
CA ASN A 307 -4.15 -25.24 0.68
C ASN A 307 -4.76 -23.94 0.11
N ARG A 308 -4.93 -22.93 0.96
CA ARG A 308 -5.45 -21.62 0.55
C ARG A 308 -4.46 -20.88 -0.36
N ASP A 309 -3.17 -20.93 -0.05
CA ASP A 309 -2.13 -20.35 -0.90
C ASP A 309 -2.00 -21.12 -2.21
N LEU A 310 -2.14 -22.45 -2.20
CA LEU A 310 -2.14 -23.27 -3.41
C LEU A 310 -3.26 -22.86 -4.39
N LEU A 311 -4.50 -22.71 -3.89
CA LEU A 311 -5.61 -22.21 -4.70
C LEU A 311 -5.35 -20.79 -5.22
N LEU A 312 -4.85 -19.91 -4.36
CA LEU A 312 -4.54 -18.54 -4.74
C LEU A 312 -3.47 -18.50 -5.86
N PHE A 313 -2.45 -19.36 -5.75
CA PHE A 313 -1.40 -19.49 -6.74
C PHE A 313 -1.94 -20.00 -8.08
N PHE A 314 -2.69 -21.11 -8.07
CA PHE A 314 -3.31 -21.69 -9.27
C PHE A 314 -4.16 -20.67 -10.02
N ASN A 315 -5.03 -19.95 -9.30
CA ASN A 315 -5.87 -18.90 -9.89
C ASN A 315 -5.04 -17.73 -10.44
N SER A 316 -3.98 -17.34 -9.72
CA SER A 316 -3.08 -16.28 -10.19
C SER A 316 -2.33 -16.68 -11.47
N ILE A 317 -1.98 -17.97 -11.64
CA ILE A 317 -1.34 -18.48 -12.87
C ILE A 317 -2.30 -18.36 -14.05
N ALA A 318 -3.56 -18.73 -13.87
CA ALA A 318 -4.59 -18.57 -14.89
C ALA A 318 -4.78 -17.09 -15.27
N ASP A 319 -4.91 -16.20 -14.29
CA ASP A 319 -5.03 -14.76 -14.52
C ASP A 319 -3.79 -14.18 -15.23
N PHE A 320 -2.60 -14.70 -14.91
CA PHE A 320 -1.36 -14.31 -15.56
C PHE A 320 -1.33 -14.75 -17.03
N LYS A 321 -1.67 -16.02 -17.31
CA LYS A 321 -1.76 -16.57 -18.68
C LYS A 321 -2.80 -15.83 -19.51
N LYS A 322 -3.95 -15.48 -18.93
CA LYS A 322 -4.97 -14.65 -19.56
C LYS A 322 -4.45 -13.24 -19.88
N SER A 323 -3.61 -12.70 -19.00
CA SER A 323 -3.04 -11.37 -19.16
C SER A 323 -1.91 -11.33 -20.19
N TYR A 324 -1.10 -12.39 -20.25
CA TYR A 324 0.06 -12.57 -21.12
C TYR A 324 -0.01 -13.95 -21.82
N PRO A 325 -0.76 -14.07 -22.94
CA PRO A 325 -1.03 -15.35 -23.59
C PRO A 325 0.21 -16.11 -24.07
N ASP A 326 1.28 -15.39 -24.40
CA ASP A 326 2.52 -15.98 -24.94
C ASP A 326 3.43 -16.56 -23.86
N VAL A 327 3.14 -16.31 -22.57
CA VAL A 327 3.93 -16.83 -21.46
C VAL A 327 3.83 -18.34 -21.39
N ASN A 328 4.97 -19.01 -21.25
CA ASN A 328 5.02 -20.41 -20.86
C ASN A 328 4.87 -20.51 -19.33
N VAL A 329 3.78 -21.11 -18.88
CA VAL A 329 3.51 -21.33 -17.45
C VAL A 329 4.16 -22.61 -16.90
N GLY A 330 4.89 -23.35 -17.73
CA GLY A 330 5.57 -24.59 -17.33
C GLY A 330 4.63 -25.78 -17.25
N VAL A 331 5.13 -26.88 -16.66
CA VAL A 331 4.35 -28.09 -16.39
C VAL A 331 3.53 -27.88 -15.13
N MET A 332 2.20 -28.08 -15.23
CA MET A 332 1.26 -27.80 -14.14
C MET A 332 0.78 -29.05 -13.39
N ASP A 333 1.28 -30.24 -13.75
CA ASP A 333 0.75 -31.53 -13.27
C ASP A 333 0.79 -31.65 -11.74
N ASN A 334 1.87 -31.20 -11.10
CA ASN A 334 2.00 -31.23 -9.65
C ASN A 334 1.01 -30.25 -8.98
N ILE A 335 0.87 -29.02 -9.51
CA ILE A 335 -0.04 -28.01 -8.95
C ILE A 335 -1.46 -28.54 -9.03
N VAL A 336 -1.80 -29.09 -10.19
CA VAL A 336 -3.09 -29.72 -10.46
C VAL A 336 -3.34 -30.88 -9.51
N SER A 337 -2.39 -31.80 -9.35
CA SER A 337 -2.53 -32.95 -8.44
C SER A 337 -2.73 -32.51 -6.98
N ASN A 338 -2.04 -31.45 -6.55
CA ASN A 338 -2.18 -30.92 -5.19
C ASN A 338 -3.52 -30.21 -5.00
N VAL A 339 -4.00 -29.45 -6.00
CA VAL A 339 -5.33 -28.82 -6.00
C VAL A 339 -6.42 -29.89 -6.01
N GLU A 340 -6.27 -30.95 -6.81
CA GLU A 340 -7.18 -32.10 -6.83
C GLU A 340 -7.28 -32.76 -5.45
N THR A 341 -6.13 -33.04 -4.83
CA THR A 341 -6.06 -33.63 -3.49
C THR A 341 -6.76 -32.74 -2.46
N PHE A 342 -6.54 -31.42 -2.53
CA PHE A 342 -7.22 -30.48 -1.66
C PHE A 342 -8.74 -30.50 -1.85
N LEU A 343 -9.23 -30.51 -3.09
CA LEU A 343 -10.66 -30.56 -3.37
C LEU A 343 -11.32 -31.86 -2.87
N LEU A 344 -10.66 -33.01 -3.05
CA LEU A 344 -11.22 -34.32 -2.64
C LEU A 344 -11.24 -34.55 -1.13
N PHE A 345 -10.21 -34.09 -0.42
CA PHE A 345 -9.97 -34.49 0.97
C PHE A 345 -10.05 -33.32 1.96
N GLY A 346 -10.15 -32.07 1.48
CA GLY A 346 -10.25 -30.86 2.30
C GLY A 346 -11.62 -30.59 2.92
N ASN A 347 -12.41 -31.65 3.18
CA ASN A 347 -13.86 -31.70 3.44
C ASN A 347 -14.48 -30.73 4.47
N THR A 348 -13.72 -29.88 5.15
CA THR A 348 -14.23 -28.86 6.09
C THR A 348 -14.06 -27.41 5.64
N ASP A 349 -13.24 -27.12 4.62
CA ASP A 349 -12.86 -25.74 4.27
C ASP A 349 -13.14 -25.30 2.81
N VAL A 350 -13.59 -26.21 1.94
CA VAL A 350 -13.83 -25.87 0.52
C VAL A 350 -15.19 -25.19 0.35
N LYS A 351 -15.22 -23.96 -0.18
CA LYS A 351 -16.46 -23.24 -0.49
C LYS A 351 -16.82 -23.41 -1.96
N ARG A 352 -18.12 -23.28 -2.28
CA ARG A 352 -18.63 -23.26 -3.66
C ARG A 352 -17.93 -22.23 -4.55
N GLU A 353 -17.60 -21.07 -4.00
CA GLU A 353 -16.87 -20.00 -4.70
C GLU A 353 -15.45 -20.45 -5.11
N ASP A 354 -14.79 -21.26 -4.29
CA ASP A 354 -13.46 -21.79 -4.59
C ASP A 354 -13.54 -22.76 -5.77
N VAL A 355 -14.57 -23.61 -5.80
CA VAL A 355 -14.84 -24.57 -6.87
C VAL A 355 -15.11 -23.84 -8.20
N ASP A 356 -15.97 -22.81 -8.20
CA ASP A 356 -16.29 -22.04 -9.40
C ASP A 356 -15.05 -21.30 -9.94
N THR A 357 -14.21 -20.77 -9.06
CA THR A 357 -12.95 -20.09 -9.45
C THR A 357 -11.97 -21.08 -10.08
N VAL A 358 -11.82 -22.29 -9.50
CA VAL A 358 -10.97 -23.35 -10.07
C VAL A 358 -11.46 -23.77 -11.45
N LYS A 359 -12.78 -23.94 -11.65
CA LYS A 359 -13.35 -24.27 -12.96
C LYS A 359 -12.99 -23.23 -14.03
N GLU A 360 -13.07 -21.95 -13.70
CA GLU A 360 -12.72 -20.88 -14.63
C GLU A 360 -11.22 -20.87 -14.95
N SER A 361 -10.37 -21.05 -13.94
CA SER A 361 -8.92 -21.18 -14.12
C SER A 361 -8.54 -22.36 -15.02
N CYS A 362 -9.23 -23.50 -14.89
CA CYS A 362 -9.02 -24.68 -15.75
C CYS A 362 -9.35 -24.41 -17.22
N LYS A 363 -10.40 -23.63 -17.52
CA LYS A 363 -10.75 -23.27 -18.90
C LYS A 363 -9.65 -22.42 -19.55
N ILE A 364 -9.06 -21.51 -18.78
CA ILE A 364 -7.95 -20.66 -19.25
C ILE A 364 -6.70 -21.50 -19.49
N LEU A 365 -6.41 -22.45 -18.59
CA LEU A 365 -5.22 -23.31 -18.62
C LEU A 365 -5.43 -24.62 -19.39
N LYS A 366 -6.43 -24.70 -20.27
CA LYS A 366 -6.85 -25.96 -20.90
C LYS A 366 -5.76 -26.71 -21.68
N ASP A 367 -4.78 -25.97 -22.20
CA ASP A 367 -3.67 -26.52 -22.98
C ASP A 367 -2.50 -26.96 -22.07
N HIS A 368 -2.61 -26.70 -20.76
CA HIS A 368 -1.60 -26.96 -19.74
C HIS A 368 -2.10 -27.88 -18.61
N VAL A 369 -3.40 -28.22 -18.59
CA VAL A 369 -4.06 -28.96 -17.52
C VAL A 369 -5.02 -29.98 -18.13
N ASN A 370 -5.14 -31.17 -17.54
CA ASN A 370 -6.18 -32.11 -17.91
C ASN A 370 -7.56 -31.65 -17.38
N VAL A 371 -8.19 -30.76 -18.14
CA VAL A 371 -9.45 -30.08 -17.80
C VAL A 371 -10.58 -31.05 -17.44
N ASN A 372 -10.67 -32.20 -18.12
CA ASN A 372 -11.76 -33.14 -17.92
C ASN A 372 -11.77 -33.72 -16.51
N ARG A 373 -10.59 -34.04 -15.96
CA ARG A 373 -10.44 -34.62 -14.61
C ARG A 373 -10.84 -33.64 -13.50
N LEU A 374 -10.36 -32.40 -13.58
CA LEU A 374 -10.68 -31.35 -12.60
C LEU A 374 -12.13 -30.87 -12.69
N LEU A 375 -12.70 -30.76 -13.91
CA LEU A 375 -14.10 -30.36 -14.09
C LEU A 375 -15.08 -31.44 -13.60
N GLU A 376 -14.78 -32.72 -13.79
CA GLU A 376 -15.58 -33.83 -13.25
C GLU A 376 -15.61 -33.80 -11.72
N MET A 377 -14.45 -33.65 -11.07
CA MET A 377 -14.34 -33.58 -9.61
C MET A 377 -15.07 -32.37 -9.02
N ALA A 378 -14.88 -31.19 -9.63
CA ALA A 378 -15.53 -29.96 -9.22
C ALA A 378 -17.06 -29.96 -9.48
N THR A 379 -17.56 -30.85 -10.33
CA THR A 379 -19.01 -31.01 -10.58
C THR A 379 -19.63 -31.97 -9.56
N ASN A 380 -18.96 -33.10 -9.27
CA ASN A 380 -19.41 -34.08 -8.27
C ASN A 380 -19.45 -33.52 -6.82
N MET A 381 -18.64 -32.51 -6.51
CA MET A 381 -18.65 -31.83 -5.19
C MET A 381 -19.78 -30.81 -5.00
N LEU A 382 -20.41 -30.32 -6.07
CA LEU A 382 -21.54 -29.38 -5.98
C LEU A 382 -22.89 -30.09 -5.98
N GLU A 383 -22.90 -31.38 -6.34
CA GLU A 383 -24.08 -32.24 -6.38
C GLU A 383 -24.30 -33.02 -5.07
N ASN A 384 -23.29 -33.02 -4.17
CA ASN A 384 -23.37 -33.51 -2.78
C ASN A 384 -23.39 -32.33 -1.81
#